data_AF-A0A353FEJ8-F1
#
_entry.id   AF-A0A353FEJ8-F1
#
_cell.length_a   1.000
_cell.length_b   1.000
_cell.length_c   1.000
_cell.angle_alpha   90.00
_cell.angle_beta   90.00
_cell.angle_gamma   90.00
#
_symmetry.space_group_name_H-M   'P 1'
#
loop_
_entity.id
_entity.type
_entity.pdbx_description
1 polymer ?
#
loop_
_entity_poly.entity_id
_entity_poly.type
_entity_poly.pdbx_seq_one_letter_code
_entity_poly.pdbx_strand_id
1 'polypeptide(L)'
;EQFIMGHFFHSYAFDLSKTLYFFTSGRFEYLNKGYDLTLEALARLNWKMKENNIPLTIVMFFITRQPTHSINAEVLNARAMLDKIGQNCDMIVRQIKEKLYVKAASSDTDHRLPNLNDLVDDYWRLRYRRTIQSWKGPGLPSVVTHNLVDDANDPILNYLRKANLVNRQEDKVKIVYHPDFIASTNPLFGMEYGEFVRACHLGIFPSYYEPWGYTPLECLARGVAAVTSDLSGFGDYLKHVPIGDEDHGAFSVERYNKSFDESATDLANILFNFITRTPRMRIDMRNKSEDLSESFDWKNLYAFYLEAYNA
;
A
#
# COMPACT_ATOMS: atom_id res chain seq x y z
N GLU A 1 8.68 -0.06 -1.10
CA GLU A 1 9.16 -1.28 -1.78
C GLU A 1 9.88 -2.28 -0.87
N GLN A 2 10.87 -1.87 -0.06
CA GLN A 2 11.62 -2.80 0.82
C GLN A 2 10.72 -3.65 1.73
N PHE A 3 9.72 -3.03 2.36
CA PHE A 3 8.71 -3.75 3.13
C PHE A 3 8.03 -4.86 2.31
N ILE A 4 7.59 -4.56 1.07
CA ILE A 4 6.92 -5.51 0.18
C ILE A 4 7.82 -6.70 -0.16
N MET A 5 9.09 -6.42 -0.50
CA MET A 5 10.05 -7.49 -0.77
C MET A 5 10.23 -8.38 0.48
N GLY A 6 10.37 -7.78 1.66
CA GLY A 6 10.55 -8.52 2.90
C GLY A 6 9.33 -9.38 3.24
N HIS A 7 8.14 -8.83 3.02
CA HIS A 7 6.87 -9.45 3.39
C HIS A 7 6.40 -10.52 2.41
N PHE A 8 6.68 -10.39 1.10
CA PHE A 8 6.15 -11.30 0.08
C PHE A 8 7.22 -12.19 -0.57
N PHE A 9 8.40 -11.64 -0.86
CA PHE A 9 9.33 -12.30 -1.79
C PHE A 9 10.06 -13.48 -1.17
N HIS A 10 9.96 -13.69 0.15
CA HIS A 10 10.38 -14.95 0.76
C HIS A 10 9.56 -16.15 0.24
N SER A 11 8.30 -15.92 -0.16
CA SER A 11 7.39 -16.92 -0.72
C SER A 11 7.42 -16.88 -2.25
N TYR A 12 6.91 -15.80 -2.85
CA TYR A 12 6.88 -15.60 -4.30
C TYR A 12 7.07 -14.11 -4.64
N ALA A 13 7.64 -13.84 -5.82
CA ALA A 13 7.88 -12.48 -6.28
C ALA A 13 6.85 -12.04 -7.32
N PHE A 14 6.66 -10.74 -7.44
CA PHE A 14 5.87 -10.09 -8.48
C PHE A 14 6.53 -8.76 -8.87
N ASP A 15 6.19 -8.25 -10.04
CA ASP A 15 6.80 -7.03 -10.58
C ASP A 15 6.32 -5.79 -9.81
N LEU A 16 7.22 -5.15 -9.06
CA LEU A 16 6.92 -3.95 -8.28
C LEU A 16 6.60 -2.74 -9.19
N SER A 17 7.14 -2.69 -10.41
CA SER A 17 6.81 -1.62 -11.37
C SER A 17 5.36 -1.71 -11.89
N LYS A 18 4.76 -2.89 -11.75
CA LYS A 18 3.35 -3.18 -12.07
C LYS A 18 2.51 -3.39 -10.81
N THR A 19 2.94 -2.84 -9.68
CA THR A 19 2.22 -2.93 -8.41
C THR A 19 1.64 -1.57 -8.02
N LEU A 20 0.36 -1.54 -7.64
CA LEU A 20 -0.28 -0.38 -7.03
C LEU A 20 -0.54 -0.64 -5.56
N TYR A 21 -0.40 0.42 -4.76
CA TYR A 21 -0.53 0.40 -3.30
C TYR A 21 -1.80 1.12 -2.91
N PHE A 22 -2.76 0.38 -2.37
CA PHE A 22 -3.99 0.94 -1.83
C PHE A 22 -3.94 0.89 -0.31
N PHE A 23 -4.65 1.78 0.36
CA PHE A 23 -4.75 1.70 1.80
C PHE A 23 -6.08 2.20 2.33
N THR A 24 -6.44 1.69 3.50
CA THR A 24 -7.44 2.30 4.37
C THR A 24 -6.82 2.48 5.74
N SER A 25 -7.28 3.49 6.47
CA SER A 25 -6.76 3.76 7.81
C SER A 25 -7.75 4.47 8.69
N GLY A 26 -7.63 4.25 9.99
CA GLY A 26 -8.42 4.95 11.00
C GLY A 26 -8.64 4.12 12.25
N ARG A 27 -9.57 4.60 13.09
CA ARG A 27 -10.06 3.84 14.26
C ARG A 27 -10.61 2.49 13.80
N PHE A 28 -10.53 1.48 14.67
CA PHE A 28 -11.11 0.19 14.38
C PHE A 28 -12.63 0.22 14.58
N GLU A 29 -13.35 0.63 13.54
CA GLU A 29 -14.81 0.60 13.50
C GLU A 29 -15.24 -0.12 12.22
N TYR A 30 -15.34 -1.44 12.30
CA TYR A 30 -15.47 -2.33 11.13
C TYR A 30 -16.56 -1.90 10.13
N LEU A 31 -17.74 -1.53 10.61
CA LEU A 31 -18.88 -1.09 9.79
C LEU A 31 -18.83 0.42 9.49
N ASN A 32 -18.62 1.26 10.51
CA ASN A 32 -18.68 2.72 10.33
C ASN A 32 -17.61 3.23 9.37
N LYS A 33 -16.37 2.71 9.46
CA LYS A 33 -15.29 3.06 8.55
C LYS A 33 -15.39 2.37 7.19
N GLY A 34 -16.29 1.40 7.04
CA GLY A 34 -16.54 0.68 5.79
C GLY A 34 -15.47 -0.36 5.45
N TYR A 35 -14.83 -0.97 6.46
CA TYR A 35 -13.83 -2.02 6.22
C TYR A 35 -14.48 -3.28 5.65
N ASP A 36 -15.69 -3.60 6.11
CA ASP A 36 -16.55 -4.63 5.54
C ASP A 36 -16.79 -4.45 4.03
N LEU A 37 -17.19 -3.24 3.62
CA LEU A 37 -17.45 -2.92 2.22
C LEU A 37 -16.17 -2.96 1.39
N THR A 38 -15.08 -2.44 1.95
CA THR A 38 -13.77 -2.44 1.30
C THR A 38 -13.28 -3.85 1.03
N LEU A 39 -13.40 -4.76 2.01
CA LEU A 39 -13.01 -6.16 1.86
C LEU A 39 -13.82 -6.88 0.78
N GLU A 40 -15.13 -6.66 0.75
CA GLU A 40 -16.02 -7.21 -0.29
C GLU A 40 -15.67 -6.69 -1.68
N ALA A 41 -15.45 -5.38 -1.82
CA ALA A 41 -15.05 -4.80 -3.08
C ALA A 41 -13.68 -5.31 -3.56
N LEU A 42 -12.73 -5.55 -2.66
CA LEU A 42 -11.42 -6.12 -2.99
C LEU A 42 -11.51 -7.57 -3.44
N ALA A 43 -12.40 -8.38 -2.85
CA ALA A 43 -12.67 -9.74 -3.31
C ALA A 43 -13.22 -9.74 -4.75
N ARG A 44 -14.20 -8.86 -5.03
CA ARG A 44 -14.75 -8.66 -6.38
C ARG A 44 -13.69 -8.14 -7.36
N LEU A 45 -12.85 -7.20 -6.93
CA LEU A 45 -11.74 -6.68 -7.72
C LEU A 45 -10.73 -7.78 -8.07
N ASN A 46 -10.36 -8.61 -7.10
CA ASN A 46 -9.46 -9.75 -7.32
C ASN A 46 -10.00 -10.68 -8.41
N TRP A 47 -11.29 -11.01 -8.35
CA TRP A 47 -11.95 -11.80 -9.38
C TRP A 47 -11.95 -11.08 -10.75
N LYS A 48 -12.39 -9.81 -10.81
CA LYS A 48 -12.40 -8.99 -12.05
C LYS A 48 -11.02 -8.92 -12.69
N MET A 49 -9.96 -8.74 -11.89
CA MET A 49 -8.59 -8.67 -12.38
C MET A 49 -8.09 -10.01 -12.94
N LYS A 50 -8.48 -11.13 -12.33
CA LYS A 50 -8.16 -12.47 -12.84
C LYS A 50 -8.88 -12.73 -14.16
N GLU A 51 -10.18 -12.47 -14.21
CA GLU A 51 -11.03 -12.68 -15.39
C GLU A 51 -10.56 -11.86 -16.59
N ASN A 52 -10.20 -10.59 -16.37
CA ASN A 52 -9.71 -9.68 -17.41
C ASN A 52 -8.20 -9.79 -17.65
N ASN A 53 -7.51 -10.78 -17.06
CA ASN A 53 -6.08 -11.01 -17.21
C ASN A 53 -5.22 -9.75 -16.96
N ILE A 54 -5.60 -8.94 -15.97
CA ILE A 54 -4.90 -7.70 -15.65
C ILE A 54 -3.48 -8.03 -15.17
N PRO A 55 -2.43 -7.41 -15.77
CA PRO A 55 -1.04 -7.71 -15.44
C PRO A 55 -0.56 -7.06 -14.14
N LEU A 56 -1.38 -6.17 -13.57
CA LEU A 56 -1.07 -5.45 -12.33
C LEU A 56 -1.27 -6.33 -11.10
N THR A 57 -0.55 -6.01 -10.04
CA THR A 57 -0.77 -6.50 -8.67
C THR A 57 -1.23 -5.34 -7.80
N ILE A 58 -2.22 -5.55 -6.96
CA ILE A 58 -2.64 -4.59 -5.93
C ILE A 58 -2.16 -5.10 -4.59
N VAL A 59 -1.52 -4.25 -3.80
CA VAL A 59 -1.28 -4.53 -2.38
C VAL A 59 -2.12 -3.53 -1.58
N MET A 60 -3.10 -4.04 -0.85
CA MET A 60 -3.98 -3.29 0.02
C MET A 60 -3.47 -3.33 1.46
N PHE A 61 -3.31 -2.16 2.05
CA PHE A 61 -2.97 -1.98 3.45
C PHE A 61 -4.20 -1.63 4.29
N PHE A 62 -4.43 -2.37 5.37
CA PHE A 62 -5.37 -1.98 6.42
C PHE A 62 -4.56 -1.46 7.62
N ILE A 63 -4.56 -0.15 7.85
CA ILE A 63 -3.80 0.47 8.95
C ILE A 63 -4.77 0.91 10.05
N THR A 64 -4.88 0.11 11.11
CA THR A 64 -5.81 0.40 12.22
C THR A 64 -5.10 0.21 13.55
N ARG A 65 -5.75 0.54 14.66
CA ARG A 65 -5.23 0.19 15.99
C ARG A 65 -6.07 -0.91 16.64
N GLN A 66 -5.45 -2.06 16.93
CA GLN A 66 -6.05 -3.17 17.68
C GLN A 66 -5.11 -3.69 18.77
N PRO A 67 -5.60 -4.34 19.83
CA PRO A 67 -4.76 -4.99 20.83
C PRO A 67 -3.91 -6.11 20.22
N THR A 68 -2.59 -6.03 20.44
CA THR A 68 -1.59 -6.96 19.93
C THR A 68 -0.61 -7.34 21.03
N HIS A 69 -0.08 -8.56 21.00
CA HIS A 69 1.01 -8.99 21.88
C HIS A 69 2.38 -8.51 21.40
N SER A 70 2.64 -8.67 20.10
CA SER A 70 3.92 -8.33 19.47
C SER A 70 3.78 -8.35 17.94
N ILE A 71 4.79 -7.87 17.23
CA ILE A 71 4.94 -8.14 15.80
C ILE A 71 5.17 -9.64 15.60
N ASN A 72 4.59 -10.23 14.56
CA ASN A 72 4.81 -11.63 14.23
C ASN A 72 6.32 -11.88 13.98
N ALA A 73 6.89 -12.86 14.68
CA ALA A 73 8.30 -13.20 14.59
C ALA A 73 8.72 -13.60 13.17
N GLU A 74 7.84 -14.24 12.40
CA GLU A 74 8.11 -14.62 11.01
C GLU A 74 8.25 -13.38 10.12
N VAL A 75 7.38 -12.37 10.32
CA VAL A 75 7.42 -11.11 9.57
C VAL A 75 8.69 -10.32 9.89
N LEU A 76 9.06 -10.23 11.18
CA LEU A 76 10.31 -9.61 11.62
C LEU A 76 11.53 -10.33 11.04
N ASN A 77 11.55 -11.66 11.12
CA ASN A 77 12.65 -12.47 10.61
C ASN A 77 12.80 -12.32 9.09
N ALA A 78 11.69 -12.33 8.34
CA ALA A 78 11.70 -12.14 6.89
C ALA A 78 12.26 -10.76 6.50
N ARG A 79 11.88 -9.71 7.25
CA ARG A 79 12.42 -8.35 7.09
C ARG A 79 13.93 -8.30 7.37
N ALA A 80 14.38 -8.87 8.49
CA ALA A 80 15.78 -8.88 8.89
C ALA A 80 16.67 -9.70 7.93
N MET A 81 16.15 -10.81 7.41
CA MET A 81 16.84 -11.62 6.41
C MET A 81 17.00 -10.87 5.08
N LEU A 82 16.00 -10.08 4.68
CA LEU A 82 16.14 -9.20 3.51
C LEU A 82 17.23 -8.14 3.72
N ASP A 83 17.30 -7.51 4.90
CA ASP A 83 18.40 -6.57 5.21
C ASP A 83 19.76 -7.25 5.12
N LYS A 84 19.87 -8.48 5.62
CA LYS A 84 21.11 -9.26 5.52
C LYS A 84 21.48 -9.58 4.07
N ILE A 85 20.49 -9.84 3.20
CA ILE A 85 20.71 -10.01 1.77
C ILE A 85 21.25 -8.70 1.17
N GLY A 86 20.63 -7.56 1.49
CA GLY A 86 21.09 -6.23 1.05
C GLY A 86 22.53 -5.94 1.47
N GLN A 87 22.87 -6.15 2.75
CA GLN A 87 24.23 -5.98 3.27
C GLN A 87 25.25 -6.88 2.56
N ASN A 88 24.88 -8.13 2.26
CA ASN A 88 25.77 -9.01 1.48
C ASN A 88 26.01 -8.45 0.06
N CYS A 89 24.97 -7.92 -0.59
CA CYS A 89 25.10 -7.27 -1.90
C CYS A 89 26.04 -6.07 -1.84
N ASP A 90 25.90 -5.20 -0.85
CA ASP A 90 26.75 -4.02 -0.68
C ASP A 90 28.23 -4.39 -0.52
N MET A 91 28.52 -5.43 0.27
CA MET A 91 29.90 -5.91 0.47
C MET A 91 30.49 -6.51 -0.81
N ILE A 92 29.69 -7.24 -1.59
CA ILE A 92 30.09 -7.77 -2.90
C ILE A 92 30.44 -6.60 -3.84
N VAL A 93 29.56 -5.61 -3.94
CA VAL A 93 29.77 -4.44 -4.81
C VAL A 93 31.02 -3.68 -4.41
N ARG A 94 31.25 -3.48 -3.10
CA ARG A 94 32.46 -2.83 -2.59
C ARG A 94 33.73 -3.60 -2.98
N GLN A 95 33.73 -4.92 -2.82
CA GLN A 95 34.87 -5.76 -3.22
C GLN A 95 35.12 -5.72 -4.73
N ILE A 96 34.07 -5.82 -5.55
CA ILE A 96 34.17 -5.71 -7.00
C ILE A 96 34.81 -4.36 -7.37
N LYS A 97 34.35 -3.26 -6.76
CA LYS A 97 34.91 -1.92 -6.99
C LYS A 97 36.40 -1.86 -6.69
N GLU A 98 36.83 -2.35 -5.53
CA GLU A 98 38.25 -2.33 -5.11
C GLU A 98 39.13 -3.12 -6.09
N LYS A 99 38.73 -4.35 -6.46
CA LYS A 99 39.49 -5.18 -7.39
C LYS A 99 39.48 -4.65 -8.83
N LEU A 100 38.33 -4.12 -9.28
CA LEU A 100 38.19 -3.53 -10.59
C LEU A 100 39.10 -2.30 -10.72
N TYR A 101 39.17 -1.46 -9.70
CA TYR A 101 40.02 -0.28 -9.68
C TYR A 101 41.51 -0.65 -9.81
N VAL A 102 41.99 -1.61 -9.03
CA VAL A 102 43.37 -2.09 -9.12
C VAL A 102 43.65 -2.65 -10.51
N LYS A 103 42.76 -3.49 -11.04
CA LYS A 103 42.95 -4.13 -12.35
C LYS A 103 42.93 -3.13 -13.51
N ALA A 104 42.09 -2.09 -13.42
CA ALA A 104 42.07 -1.01 -14.40
C ALA A 104 43.38 -0.20 -14.36
N ALA A 105 43.84 0.16 -13.16
CA ALA A 105 45.08 0.92 -12.98
C ALA A 105 46.34 0.14 -13.36
N SER A 106 46.32 -1.19 -13.25
CA SER A 106 47.46 -2.07 -13.57
C SER A 106 47.40 -2.65 -15.00
N SER A 107 46.45 -2.22 -15.84
CA SER A 107 46.28 -2.79 -17.18
C SER A 107 47.18 -2.12 -18.21
N ASP A 108 48.24 -2.81 -18.64
CA ASP A 108 49.17 -2.27 -19.64
C ASP A 108 48.73 -2.55 -21.10
N THR A 109 47.96 -3.62 -21.34
CA THR A 109 47.66 -4.10 -22.70
C THR A 109 46.19 -4.45 -22.98
N ASP A 110 45.40 -4.79 -21.97
CA ASP A 110 43.97 -5.11 -22.13
C ASP A 110 43.10 -4.10 -21.38
N HIS A 111 42.48 -3.19 -22.13
CA HIS A 111 41.68 -2.09 -21.59
C HIS A 111 40.17 -2.42 -21.53
N ARG A 112 39.78 -3.67 -21.76
CA ARG A 112 38.37 -4.08 -21.71
C ARG A 112 37.89 -4.24 -20.26
N LEU A 113 36.59 -4.03 -20.05
CA LEU A 113 35.97 -4.33 -18.76
C LEU A 113 36.08 -5.84 -18.48
N PRO A 114 36.71 -6.27 -17.36
CA PRO A 114 36.80 -7.68 -17.02
C PRO A 114 35.42 -8.25 -16.67
N ASN A 115 35.28 -9.57 -16.76
CA ASN A 115 34.11 -10.26 -16.24
C ASN A 115 34.00 -10.05 -14.73
N LEU A 116 32.96 -9.32 -14.30
CA LEU A 116 32.77 -8.94 -12.90
C LEU A 116 32.52 -10.13 -11.98
N ASN A 117 31.96 -11.23 -12.50
CA ASN A 117 31.73 -12.43 -11.71
C ASN A 117 33.06 -12.99 -11.19
N ASP A 118 34.14 -12.91 -11.97
CA ASP A 118 35.46 -13.41 -11.58
C ASP A 118 36.10 -12.57 -10.47
N LEU A 119 35.58 -11.36 -10.22
CA LEU A 119 36.03 -10.48 -9.14
C LEU A 119 35.35 -10.79 -7.80
N VAL A 120 34.26 -11.58 -7.79
CA VAL A 120 33.54 -11.96 -6.58
C VAL A 120 34.18 -13.19 -5.95
N ASP A 121 34.66 -13.07 -4.72
CA ASP A 121 35.26 -14.20 -3.98
C ASP A 121 34.27 -15.33 -3.72
N ASP A 122 34.79 -16.56 -3.67
CA ASP A 122 34.01 -17.77 -3.36
C ASP A 122 33.28 -17.68 -2.01
N TYR A 123 33.88 -17.00 -1.03
CA TYR A 123 33.24 -16.69 0.25
C TYR A 123 31.90 -15.98 0.04
N TRP A 124 31.88 -14.91 -0.77
CA TRP A 124 30.68 -14.12 -1.00
C TRP A 124 29.67 -14.85 -1.87
N ARG A 125 30.12 -15.59 -2.88
CA ARG A 125 29.24 -16.46 -3.69
C ARG A 125 28.50 -17.46 -2.81
N LEU A 126 29.22 -18.13 -1.89
CA LEU A 126 28.63 -19.09 -0.97
C LEU A 126 27.69 -18.42 0.04
N ARG A 127 28.11 -17.31 0.65
CA ARG A 127 27.31 -16.56 1.63
C ARG A 127 26.03 -16.01 1.03
N TYR A 128 26.08 -15.45 -0.18
CA TYR A 128 24.92 -14.98 -0.94
C TYR A 128 23.93 -16.11 -1.15
N ARG A 129 24.38 -17.24 -1.71
CA ARG A 129 23.53 -18.41 -1.98
C ARG A 129 22.86 -18.95 -0.71
N ARG A 130 23.63 -19.15 0.37
CA ARG A 130 23.12 -19.67 1.64
C ARG A 130 22.08 -18.75 2.26
N THR A 131 22.33 -17.43 2.25
CA THR A 131 21.40 -16.45 2.84
C THR A 131 20.05 -16.45 2.12
N ILE A 132 20.06 -16.49 0.78
CA ILE A 132 18.82 -16.58 -0.01
C ILE A 132 18.09 -17.90 0.23
N GLN A 133 18.81 -19.02 0.26
CA GLN A 133 18.23 -20.33 0.54
C GLN A 133 17.54 -20.37 1.91
N SER A 134 18.12 -19.74 2.94
CA SER A 134 17.49 -19.64 4.27
C SER A 134 16.33 -18.65 4.35
N TRP A 135 16.27 -17.69 3.43
CA TRP A 135 15.20 -16.69 3.41
C TRP A 135 13.96 -17.22 2.69
N LYS A 136 14.13 -18.03 1.64
CA LYS A 136 13.01 -18.62 0.90
C LYS A 136 12.28 -19.67 1.73
N GLY A 137 10.95 -19.66 1.71
CA GLY A 137 10.12 -20.61 2.46
C GLY A 137 8.81 -20.94 1.73
N PRO A 138 8.19 -22.10 2.03
CA PRO A 138 6.97 -22.56 1.38
C PRO A 138 5.69 -21.88 1.90
N GLY A 139 5.76 -21.18 3.03
CA GLY A 139 4.62 -20.50 3.63
C GLY A 139 4.11 -19.33 2.78
N LEU A 140 2.80 -19.08 2.84
CA LEU A 140 2.22 -17.89 2.21
C LEU A 140 2.59 -16.62 2.99
N PRO A 141 2.71 -15.46 2.33
CA PRO A 141 2.88 -14.18 3.00
C PRO A 141 1.72 -13.91 3.97
N SER A 142 2.03 -13.61 5.24
CA SER A 142 1.00 -13.37 6.25
C SER A 142 0.07 -12.23 5.84
N VAL A 143 -1.23 -12.38 6.08
CA VAL A 143 -2.19 -11.27 5.87
C VAL A 143 -2.11 -10.23 6.98
N VAL A 144 -1.52 -10.55 8.14
CA VAL A 144 -1.41 -9.65 9.31
C VAL A 144 0.02 -9.58 9.82
N THR A 145 0.47 -8.38 10.22
CA THR A 145 1.86 -8.18 10.64
C THR A 145 2.12 -8.46 12.12
N HIS A 146 1.07 -8.51 12.94
CA HIS A 146 1.15 -8.66 14.40
C HIS A 146 0.38 -9.88 14.89
N ASN A 147 0.73 -10.34 16.09
CA ASN A 147 -0.05 -11.31 16.85
C ASN A 147 -1.17 -10.55 17.58
N LEU A 148 -2.40 -10.62 17.06
CA LEU A 148 -3.58 -10.04 17.71
C LEU A 148 -3.88 -10.78 19.03
N VAL A 149 -4.43 -10.06 20.00
CA VAL A 149 -4.91 -10.68 21.26
C VAL A 149 -6.13 -11.56 20.99
N ASP A 150 -7.05 -11.11 20.13
CA ASP A 150 -8.26 -11.85 19.75
C ASP A 150 -8.34 -12.07 18.23
N ASP A 151 -7.37 -12.83 17.73
CA ASP A 151 -7.24 -13.17 16.30
C ASP A 151 -8.45 -13.96 15.75
N ALA A 152 -9.05 -14.81 16.58
CA ALA A 152 -10.15 -15.69 16.17
C ALA A 152 -11.45 -14.93 15.91
N ASN A 153 -11.69 -13.82 16.61
CA ASN A 153 -12.89 -13.01 16.45
C ASN A 153 -12.65 -11.69 15.69
N ASP A 154 -11.42 -11.39 15.26
CA ASP A 154 -11.15 -10.20 14.45
C ASP A 154 -11.95 -10.25 13.14
N PRO A 155 -12.83 -9.26 12.87
CA PRO A 155 -13.75 -9.31 11.75
C PRO A 155 -13.05 -9.17 10.39
N ILE A 156 -11.91 -8.46 10.31
CA ILE A 156 -11.12 -8.37 9.08
C ILE A 156 -10.53 -9.75 8.77
N LEU A 157 -9.87 -10.37 9.74
CA LEU A 157 -9.27 -11.70 9.56
C LEU A 157 -10.31 -12.76 9.24
N ASN A 158 -11.46 -12.75 9.91
CA ASN A 158 -12.54 -13.69 9.65
C ASN A 158 -13.12 -13.55 8.25
N TYR A 159 -13.29 -12.32 7.76
CA TYR A 159 -13.68 -12.10 6.37
C TYR A 159 -12.62 -12.66 5.41
N LEU A 160 -11.33 -12.34 5.61
CA LEU A 160 -10.25 -12.78 4.73
C LEU A 160 -10.16 -14.32 4.65
N ARG A 161 -10.34 -15.02 5.79
CA ARG A 161 -10.41 -16.48 5.85
C ARG A 161 -11.59 -17.00 5.03
N LYS A 162 -12.78 -16.43 5.22
CA LYS A 162 -14.01 -16.83 4.52
C LYS A 162 -13.92 -16.61 3.01
N ALA A 163 -13.39 -15.47 2.59
CA ALA A 163 -13.20 -15.10 1.19
C ALA A 163 -11.97 -15.76 0.55
N ASN A 164 -11.16 -16.47 1.33
CA ASN A 164 -9.90 -17.09 0.91
C ASN A 164 -8.92 -16.08 0.26
N LEU A 165 -8.94 -14.83 0.73
CA LEU A 165 -7.98 -13.77 0.35
C LEU A 165 -6.76 -13.84 1.26
N VAL A 166 -5.97 -14.91 1.08
CA VAL A 166 -4.86 -15.29 1.98
C VAL A 166 -3.49 -15.10 1.32
N ASN A 167 -3.37 -14.14 0.40
CA ASN A 167 -2.14 -13.83 -0.33
C ASN A 167 -1.56 -15.02 -1.10
N ARG A 168 -2.39 -15.79 -1.82
CA ARG A 168 -1.87 -16.84 -2.71
C ARG A 168 -1.17 -16.22 -3.91
N GLN A 169 -0.29 -16.95 -4.58
CA GLN A 169 0.47 -16.42 -5.72
C GLN A 169 -0.46 -15.93 -6.83
N GLU A 170 -1.54 -16.67 -7.10
CA GLU A 170 -2.56 -16.37 -8.11
C GLU A 170 -3.42 -15.14 -7.78
N ASP A 171 -3.49 -14.71 -6.53
CA ASP A 171 -4.28 -13.52 -6.15
C ASP A 171 -3.69 -12.26 -6.77
N LYS A 172 -4.52 -11.46 -7.43
CA LYS A 172 -4.14 -10.16 -7.98
C LYS A 172 -4.19 -9.07 -6.93
N VAL A 173 -5.02 -9.25 -5.90
CA VAL A 173 -5.08 -8.38 -4.73
C VAL A 173 -4.44 -9.08 -3.54
N LYS A 174 -3.40 -8.47 -2.99
CA LYS A 174 -2.69 -8.88 -1.78
C LYS A 174 -3.13 -8.01 -0.62
N ILE A 175 -3.20 -8.57 0.58
CA ILE A 175 -3.63 -7.90 1.81
C ILE A 175 -2.49 -7.84 2.81
N VAL A 176 -2.30 -6.66 3.40
CA VAL A 176 -1.42 -6.42 4.54
C VAL A 176 -2.21 -5.68 5.62
N TYR A 177 -2.62 -6.40 6.64
CA TYR A 177 -3.28 -5.86 7.81
C TYR A 177 -2.22 -5.50 8.87
N HIS A 178 -2.09 -4.21 9.14
CA HIS A 178 -1.19 -3.65 10.13
C HIS A 178 -2.01 -3.05 11.29
N PRO A 179 -2.25 -3.80 12.37
CA PRO A 179 -3.05 -3.37 13.52
C PRO A 179 -2.31 -2.44 14.49
N ASP A 180 -1.41 -1.59 13.99
CA ASP A 180 -0.75 -0.55 14.78
C ASP A 180 -0.58 0.75 13.96
N PHE A 181 -0.19 1.84 14.63
CA PHE A 181 0.12 3.08 13.93
C PHE A 181 1.44 3.00 13.17
N ILE A 182 1.49 3.68 12.03
CA ILE A 182 2.74 3.88 11.29
C ILE A 182 3.53 5.00 11.97
N ALA A 183 4.72 4.65 12.44
CA ALA A 183 5.67 5.57 13.06
C ALA A 183 7.09 5.21 12.59
N SER A 184 7.99 6.20 12.58
CA SER A 184 9.40 5.99 12.20
C SER A 184 10.12 4.95 13.07
N THR A 185 9.67 4.76 14.31
CA THR A 185 10.21 3.75 15.24
C THR A 185 9.75 2.32 14.93
N ASN A 186 8.77 2.14 14.04
CA ASN A 186 8.26 0.82 13.66
C ASN A 186 9.30 0.08 12.79
N PRO A 187 9.74 -1.13 13.20
CA PRO A 187 10.82 -1.84 12.51
C PRO A 187 10.43 -2.37 11.12
N LEU A 188 9.14 -2.39 10.76
CA LEU A 188 8.67 -2.89 9.47
C LEU A 188 8.74 -1.82 8.37
N PHE A 189 8.26 -0.62 8.68
CA PHE A 189 8.14 0.46 7.69
C PHE A 189 9.27 1.48 7.76
N GLY A 190 9.69 1.88 8.98
CA GLY A 190 10.73 2.90 9.17
C GLY A 190 10.40 4.26 8.57
N MET A 191 9.12 4.66 8.56
CA MET A 191 8.65 5.93 7.99
C MET A 191 7.48 6.51 8.80
N GLU A 192 7.20 7.79 8.61
CA GLU A 192 6.04 8.46 9.19
C GLU A 192 4.76 8.21 8.39
N TYR A 193 3.59 8.32 9.03
CA TYR A 193 2.29 8.09 8.37
C TYR A 193 2.12 8.95 7.09
N GLY A 194 2.53 10.21 7.12
CA GLY A 194 2.45 11.09 5.95
C GLY A 194 3.31 10.64 4.77
N GLU A 195 4.46 10.01 5.03
CA GLU A 195 5.33 9.44 4.00
C GLU A 195 4.72 8.16 3.42
N PHE A 196 4.11 7.33 4.27
CA PHE A 196 3.36 6.16 3.84
C PHE A 196 2.19 6.52 2.92
N VAL A 197 1.40 7.53 3.28
CA VAL A 197 0.28 8.01 2.45
C VAL A 197 0.82 8.44 1.07
N ARG A 198 1.86 9.27 1.02
CA ARG A 198 2.49 9.73 -0.25
C ARG A 198 3.04 8.59 -1.10
N ALA A 199 3.50 7.50 -0.47
CA ALA A 199 3.98 6.32 -1.17
C ALA A 199 2.85 5.46 -1.77
N CYS A 200 1.60 5.66 -1.31
CA CYS A 200 0.44 4.96 -1.83
C CYS A 200 -0.10 5.59 -3.13
N HIS A 201 -1.00 4.86 -3.78
CA HIS A 201 -1.64 5.26 -5.04
C HIS A 201 -3.10 5.68 -4.84
N LEU A 202 -3.79 5.07 -3.86
CA LEU A 202 -5.19 5.33 -3.59
C LEU A 202 -5.53 5.06 -2.11
N GLY A 203 -6.15 6.03 -1.45
CA GLY A 203 -6.82 5.83 -0.16
C GLY A 203 -8.27 5.39 -0.35
N ILE A 204 -8.78 4.48 0.48
CA ILE A 204 -10.13 3.91 0.36
C ILE A 204 -10.85 4.05 1.70
N PHE A 205 -11.84 4.95 1.76
CA PHE A 205 -12.57 5.32 2.99
C PHE A 205 -14.09 5.39 2.74
N PRO A 206 -14.74 4.27 2.35
CA PRO A 206 -16.15 4.26 1.99
C PRO A 206 -17.04 4.19 3.23
N SER A 207 -16.88 5.16 4.14
CA SER A 207 -17.47 5.11 5.47
C SER A 207 -19.00 5.09 5.43
N TYR A 208 -19.62 4.34 6.34
CA TYR A 208 -21.07 4.38 6.56
C TYR A 208 -21.46 5.51 7.50
N TYR A 209 -20.62 5.78 8.50
CA TYR A 209 -20.81 6.88 9.45
C TYR A 209 -19.48 7.60 9.67
N GLU A 210 -19.37 8.81 9.14
CA GLU A 210 -18.20 9.68 9.27
C GLU A 210 -18.67 11.14 9.28
N PRO A 211 -18.70 11.82 10.45
CA PRO A 211 -19.25 13.18 10.53
C PRO A 211 -18.57 14.19 9.60
N TRP A 212 -17.27 13.98 9.34
CA TRP A 212 -16.51 14.74 8.36
C TRP A 212 -15.76 13.78 7.44
N GLY A 213 -14.56 13.37 7.81
CA GLY A 213 -13.70 12.51 6.99
C GLY A 213 -12.40 13.23 6.66
N TYR A 214 -11.53 13.36 7.67
CA TYR A 214 -10.22 14.01 7.48
C TYR A 214 -9.27 13.19 6.61
N THR A 215 -9.33 11.86 6.71
CA THR A 215 -8.39 10.96 6.02
C THR A 215 -8.46 11.05 4.48
N PRO A 216 -9.63 11.05 3.81
CA PRO A 216 -9.67 11.28 2.36
C PRO A 216 -9.13 12.65 1.96
N LEU A 217 -9.44 13.72 2.71
CA LEU A 217 -8.89 15.05 2.47
C LEU A 217 -7.37 15.09 2.64
N GLU A 218 -6.84 14.45 3.67
CA GLU A 218 -5.41 14.31 3.93
C GLU A 218 -4.67 13.58 2.79
N CYS A 219 -5.33 12.66 2.09
CA CYS A 219 -4.79 12.01 0.91
C CYS A 219 -4.68 12.99 -0.25
N LEU A 220 -5.77 13.71 -0.56
CA LEU A 220 -5.81 14.68 -1.67
C LEU A 220 -4.75 15.77 -1.48
N ALA A 221 -4.63 16.31 -0.25
CA ALA A 221 -3.62 17.30 0.14
C ALA A 221 -2.17 16.77 0.04
N ARG A 222 -1.97 15.47 -0.14
CA ARG A 222 -0.67 14.83 -0.33
C ARG A 222 -0.45 14.33 -1.75
N GLY A 223 -1.30 14.73 -2.69
CA GLY A 223 -1.21 14.28 -4.09
C GLY A 223 -1.64 12.82 -4.25
N VAL A 224 -2.55 12.32 -3.41
CA VAL A 224 -2.99 10.92 -3.42
C VAL A 224 -4.50 10.87 -3.59
N ALA A 225 -4.95 10.15 -4.62
CA ALA A 225 -6.36 9.95 -4.87
C ALA A 225 -7.05 9.28 -3.67
N ALA A 226 -8.33 9.56 -3.46
CA ALA A 226 -9.11 9.00 -2.37
C ALA A 226 -10.51 8.61 -2.82
N VAL A 227 -10.97 7.44 -2.37
CA VAL A 227 -12.37 7.04 -2.41
C VAL A 227 -13.02 7.38 -1.07
N THR A 228 -14.13 8.09 -1.10
CA THR A 228 -15.00 8.38 0.04
C THR A 228 -16.42 7.87 -0.23
N SER A 229 -17.38 8.16 0.64
CA SER A 229 -18.80 7.85 0.42
C SER A 229 -19.67 9.11 0.47
N ASP A 230 -20.81 9.03 -0.20
CA ASP A 230 -21.87 10.04 -0.17
C ASP A 230 -22.57 10.20 1.20
N LEU A 231 -22.28 9.32 2.16
CA LEU A 231 -22.74 9.37 3.56
C LEU A 231 -21.75 10.07 4.50
N SER A 232 -20.50 10.28 4.07
CA SER A 232 -19.51 11.01 4.86
C SER A 232 -19.68 12.52 4.69
N GLY A 233 -19.39 13.32 5.72
CA GLY A 233 -19.48 14.78 5.62
C GLY A 233 -18.58 15.37 4.54
N PHE A 234 -17.36 14.82 4.37
CA PHE A 234 -16.43 15.19 3.32
C PHE A 234 -16.98 14.85 1.93
N GLY A 235 -17.47 13.62 1.73
CA GLY A 235 -18.04 13.19 0.46
C GLY A 235 -19.34 13.91 0.10
N ASP A 236 -20.13 14.31 1.09
CA ASP A 236 -21.31 15.16 0.87
C ASP A 236 -20.91 16.58 0.45
N TYR A 237 -19.96 17.19 1.15
CA TYR A 237 -19.43 18.52 0.80
C TYR A 237 -18.79 18.53 -0.59
N LEU A 238 -18.08 17.46 -0.96
CA LEU A 238 -17.42 17.30 -2.26
C LEU A 238 -18.40 17.45 -3.45
N LYS A 239 -19.67 17.05 -3.29
CA LYS A 239 -20.71 17.20 -4.33
C LYS A 239 -20.95 18.67 -4.74
N HIS A 240 -20.61 19.60 -3.85
CA HIS A 240 -20.77 21.03 -4.05
C HIS A 240 -19.49 21.73 -4.49
N VAL A 241 -18.37 21.02 -4.60
CA VAL A 241 -17.09 21.56 -5.03
C VAL A 241 -16.96 21.39 -6.56
N PRO A 242 -16.80 22.47 -7.35
CA PRO A 242 -16.81 22.40 -8.82
C PRO A 242 -15.75 21.48 -9.45
N ILE A 243 -14.61 21.32 -8.78
CA ILE A 243 -13.48 20.46 -9.21
C ILE A 243 -13.42 19.15 -8.42
N GLY A 244 -14.46 18.82 -7.63
CA GLY A 244 -14.56 17.63 -6.79
C GLY A 244 -14.91 16.37 -7.57
N ASP A 245 -14.15 16.03 -8.60
CA ASP A 245 -14.42 14.90 -9.49
C ASP A 245 -13.30 13.85 -9.52
N GLU A 246 -13.53 12.77 -10.26
CA GLU A 246 -12.57 11.68 -10.42
C GLU A 246 -11.27 12.10 -11.10
N ASP A 247 -11.30 13.14 -11.93
CA ASP A 247 -10.12 13.64 -12.64
C ASP A 247 -9.17 14.40 -11.70
N HIS A 248 -9.70 14.95 -10.61
CA HIS A 248 -8.95 15.50 -9.48
C HIS A 248 -8.66 14.46 -8.38
N GLY A 249 -8.95 13.18 -8.66
CA GLY A 249 -8.61 12.07 -7.77
C GLY A 249 -9.56 11.87 -6.60
N ALA A 250 -10.72 12.52 -6.60
CA ALA A 250 -11.75 12.31 -5.59
C ALA A 250 -12.86 11.42 -6.17
N PHE A 251 -13.03 10.26 -5.56
CA PHE A 251 -14.04 9.27 -5.95
C PHE A 251 -15.06 9.14 -4.83
N SER A 252 -16.35 9.02 -5.16
CA SER A 252 -17.40 8.81 -4.17
C SER A 252 -18.16 7.53 -4.50
N VAL A 253 -18.24 6.60 -3.54
CA VAL A 253 -19.16 5.47 -3.63
C VAL A 253 -20.53 5.90 -3.13
N GLU A 254 -21.57 5.57 -3.90
CA GLU A 254 -22.95 5.77 -3.49
C GLU A 254 -23.35 4.67 -2.50
N ARG A 255 -23.72 5.08 -1.29
CA ARG A 255 -24.23 4.22 -0.22
C ARG A 255 -25.62 4.66 0.24
N TYR A 256 -26.00 5.92 0.00
CA TYR A 256 -27.33 6.41 0.30
C TYR A 256 -28.36 5.74 -0.62
N ASN A 257 -29.45 5.21 -0.05
CA ASN A 257 -30.49 4.47 -0.78
C ASN A 257 -29.99 3.29 -1.64
N LYS A 258 -28.79 2.76 -1.37
CA LYS A 258 -28.27 1.54 -2.01
C LYS A 258 -28.14 0.40 -1.02
N SER A 259 -28.31 -0.82 -1.51
CA SER A 259 -27.97 -2.01 -0.73
C SER A 259 -26.45 -2.14 -0.57
N PHE A 260 -26.04 -2.97 0.39
CA PHE A 260 -24.63 -3.29 0.60
C PHE A 260 -23.99 -3.89 -0.66
N ASP A 261 -24.70 -4.78 -1.36
CA ASP A 261 -24.18 -5.46 -2.55
C ASP A 261 -23.97 -4.51 -3.73
N GLU A 262 -24.93 -3.60 -3.96
CA GLU A 262 -24.81 -2.56 -4.98
C GLU A 262 -23.62 -1.65 -4.67
N SER A 263 -23.52 -1.17 -3.42
CA SER A 263 -22.40 -0.33 -2.98
C SER A 263 -21.05 -1.05 -3.13
N ALA A 264 -21.00 -2.37 -2.88
CA ALA A 264 -19.79 -3.17 -3.01
C ALA A 264 -19.38 -3.35 -4.47
N THR A 265 -20.36 -3.55 -5.35
CA THR A 265 -20.16 -3.59 -6.81
C THR A 265 -19.65 -2.26 -7.33
N ASP A 266 -20.25 -1.15 -6.89
CA ASP A 266 -19.86 0.20 -7.29
C ASP A 266 -18.43 0.50 -6.86
N LEU A 267 -18.09 0.23 -5.60
CA LEU A 267 -16.70 0.38 -5.12
C LEU A 267 -15.74 -0.49 -5.94
N ALA A 268 -16.08 -1.75 -6.20
CA ALA A 268 -15.22 -2.62 -7.02
C ALA A 268 -15.04 -2.08 -8.46
N ASN A 269 -16.07 -1.46 -9.05
CA ASN A 269 -16.00 -0.84 -10.36
C ASN A 269 -15.14 0.42 -10.35
N ILE A 270 -15.27 1.28 -9.33
CA ILE A 270 -14.41 2.45 -9.13
C ILE A 270 -12.94 2.02 -9.07
N LEU A 271 -12.64 1.00 -8.25
CA LEU A 271 -11.28 0.47 -8.13
C LEU A 271 -10.79 -0.13 -9.44
N PHE A 272 -11.63 -0.88 -10.16
CA PHE A 272 -11.27 -1.47 -11.46
C PHE A 272 -10.99 -0.39 -12.52
N ASN A 273 -11.80 0.67 -12.56
CA ASN A 273 -11.59 1.81 -13.45
C ASN A 273 -10.28 2.54 -13.09
N PHE A 274 -9.99 2.75 -11.81
CA PHE A 274 -8.74 3.37 -11.38
C PHE A 274 -7.50 2.59 -11.84
N ILE A 275 -7.48 1.26 -11.68
CA ILE A 275 -6.31 0.44 -12.05
C ILE A 275 -6.12 0.33 -13.56
N THR A 276 -7.19 0.50 -14.35
CA THR A 276 -7.13 0.47 -15.82
C THR A 276 -6.71 1.81 -16.44
N ARG A 277 -6.69 2.90 -15.66
CA ARG A 277 -6.08 4.18 -16.10
C ARG A 277 -4.59 3.99 -16.40
N THR A 278 -4.05 4.79 -17.32
CA THR A 278 -2.61 4.73 -17.65
C THR A 278 -1.76 5.34 -16.53
N PRO A 279 -0.45 5.00 -16.43
CA PRO A 279 0.45 5.63 -15.48
C PRO A 279 0.47 7.16 -15.61
N ARG A 280 0.43 7.69 -16.84
CA ARG A 280 0.37 9.13 -17.10
C ARG A 280 -0.92 9.76 -16.54
N MET A 281 -2.07 9.16 -16.80
CA MET A 281 -3.34 9.65 -16.24
C MET A 281 -3.34 9.67 -14.71
N ARG A 282 -2.72 8.67 -14.07
CA ARG A 282 -2.56 8.67 -12.61
C ARG A 282 -1.62 9.76 -12.12
N ILE A 283 -0.55 10.08 -12.85
CA ILE A 283 0.36 11.18 -12.51
C ILE A 283 -0.37 12.52 -12.65
N ASP A 284 -1.08 12.73 -13.75
CA ASP A 284 -1.85 13.96 -13.98
C ASP A 284 -2.92 14.15 -12.90
N MET A 285 -3.60 13.07 -12.49
CA MET A 285 -4.57 13.07 -11.38
C MET A 285 -3.94 13.46 -10.04
N ARG A 286 -2.73 12.97 -9.74
CA ARG A 286 -2.02 13.33 -8.49
C ARG A 286 -1.66 14.81 -8.43
N ASN A 287 -1.29 15.41 -9.56
CA ASN A 287 -1.00 16.84 -9.61
C ASN A 287 -2.28 17.66 -9.35
N LYS A 288 -3.41 17.24 -9.93
CA LYS A 288 -4.71 17.91 -9.76
C LYS A 288 -5.34 17.75 -8.38
N SER A 289 -5.04 16.67 -7.67
CA SER A 289 -5.64 16.43 -6.35
C SER A 289 -5.19 17.44 -5.30
N GLU A 290 -3.99 18.00 -5.46
CA GLU A 290 -3.49 19.08 -4.61
C GLU A 290 -4.33 20.35 -4.79
N ASP A 291 -4.64 20.73 -6.04
CA ASP A 291 -5.52 21.87 -6.35
C ASP A 291 -6.90 21.72 -5.70
N LEU A 292 -7.48 20.50 -5.74
CA LEU A 292 -8.74 20.21 -5.07
C LEU A 292 -8.64 20.39 -3.55
N SER A 293 -7.52 20.02 -2.94
CA SER A 293 -7.35 20.15 -1.49
C SER A 293 -7.36 21.60 -1.00
N GLU A 294 -6.93 22.56 -1.82
CA GLU A 294 -6.98 24.00 -1.49
C GLU A 294 -8.42 24.50 -1.29
N SER A 295 -9.39 23.88 -1.97
CA SER A 295 -10.82 24.20 -1.79
C SER A 295 -11.31 23.95 -0.36
N PHE A 296 -10.59 23.12 0.41
CA PHE A 296 -10.88 22.77 1.80
C PHE A 296 -9.98 23.51 2.81
N ASP A 297 -9.18 24.48 2.37
CA ASP A 297 -8.35 25.28 3.27
C ASP A 297 -9.21 26.15 4.19
N TRP A 298 -8.72 26.40 5.40
CA TRP A 298 -9.39 27.26 6.38
C TRP A 298 -9.67 28.67 5.85
N LYS A 299 -8.87 29.20 4.93
CA LYS A 299 -9.15 30.48 4.25
C LYS A 299 -10.52 30.51 3.57
N ASN A 300 -10.98 29.37 3.05
CA ASN A 300 -12.29 29.22 2.41
C ASN A 300 -13.37 28.86 3.45
N LEU A 301 -13.08 27.88 4.32
CA LEU A 301 -14.06 27.35 5.26
C LEU A 301 -14.39 28.30 6.43
N TYR A 302 -13.50 29.25 6.76
CA TYR A 302 -13.72 30.23 7.82
C TYR A 302 -14.90 31.17 7.53
N ALA A 303 -15.27 31.37 6.26
CA ALA A 303 -16.42 32.19 5.90
C ALA A 303 -17.73 31.70 6.53
N PHE A 304 -17.92 30.37 6.62
CA PHE A 304 -19.11 29.78 7.26
C PHE A 304 -19.14 30.02 8.77
N TYR A 305 -17.98 30.13 9.43
CA TYR A 305 -17.90 30.51 10.84
C TYR A 305 -18.30 31.97 11.06
N LEU A 306 -17.89 32.87 10.15
CA LEU A 306 -18.29 34.28 10.19
C LEU A 306 -19.80 34.43 9.97
N GLU A 307 -20.38 33.68 9.05
CA GLU A 307 -21.83 33.65 8.82
C GLU A 307 -22.57 33.19 10.07
N ALA A 308 -22.14 32.08 10.68
CA ALA A 308 -22.76 31.55 11.90
C ALA A 308 -22.58 32.48 13.12
N TYR A 309 -21.49 33.23 13.22
CA TYR A 309 -21.27 34.21 14.29
C TYR A 309 -22.16 35.45 14.13
N ASN A 310 -22.44 35.85 12.89
CA ASN A 310 -23.26 37.03 12.58
C ASN A 310 -24.76 36.73 12.50
N ALA A 311 -25.16 35.45 12.51
CA ALA A 311 -26.54 34.99 12.50
C ALA A 311 -27.17 34.98 13.90
#